data_AF-A0A1C6P578-F1
#
_entry.id   AF-A0A1C6P578-F1
#
_cell.length_a   1.000
_cell.length_b   1.000
_cell.length_c   1.000
_cell.angle_alpha   90.00
_cell.angle_beta   90.00
_cell.angle_gamma   90.00
#
_symmetry.space_group_name_H-M   'P 1'
#
loop_
_entity.id
_entity.type
_entity.pdbx_description
1 polymer ?
#
loop_
_entity_poly.entity_id
_entity_poly.type
_entity_poly.pdbx_seq_one_letter_code
_entity_poly.pdbx_strand_id
1 'polypeptide(L)'
;MRIYFSVVRRWWVAPAALSLTVLVCWTTGGTELPVPSFLGGTGGAKLRYFAPLLVVMAVLYCLDRRLGEVESTAVAPVSLRDHATVTGVVVLAHAAGPWVGMDVPRNVMLLLAVALTARRFMNTAAAGSVCLGALAVTVVMGRGQGPSGQVVLQEWALVIHPSDSGAAWVAAVILFTLALAVSSGAGRFPPPMRAYG
;
A
#
# COMPACT_ATOMS: atom_id res chain seq x y z
N MET A 1 18.60 15.12 13.14
CA MET A 1 17.53 14.72 12.18
C MET A 1 17.95 13.63 11.20
N ARG A 2 19.11 13.72 10.53
CA ARG A 2 19.57 12.68 9.59
C ARG A 2 19.70 11.27 10.23
N ILE A 3 20.31 11.19 11.42
CA ILE A 3 20.46 9.94 12.19
C ILE A 3 19.10 9.37 12.62
N TYR A 4 18.14 10.22 13.02
CA TYR A 4 16.78 9.78 13.36
C TYR A 4 16.12 9.07 12.18
N PHE A 5 16.21 9.67 11.00
CA PHE A 5 15.58 9.15 9.79
C PHE A 5 16.21 7.83 9.30
N SER A 6 17.52 7.65 9.43
CA SER A 6 18.19 6.43 9.01
C SER A 6 18.18 5.32 10.07
N VAL A 7 18.38 5.65 11.34
CA VAL A 7 18.57 4.67 12.43
C VAL A 7 17.27 4.31 13.12
N VAL A 8 16.43 5.31 13.43
CA VAL A 8 15.15 5.09 14.14
C VAL A 8 14.10 4.65 13.14
N ARG A 9 13.82 5.48 12.13
CA ARG A 9 12.77 5.22 11.13
C ARG A 9 13.16 4.10 10.16
N ARG A 10 14.45 3.90 9.90
CA ARG A 10 15.00 2.88 8.98
C ARG A 10 14.39 2.94 7.57
N TRP A 11 14.23 4.15 7.03
CA TRP A 11 13.63 4.36 5.71
C TRP A 11 14.36 3.69 4.55
N TRP A 12 15.58 3.18 4.76
CA TRP A 12 16.29 2.32 3.79
C TRP A 12 15.58 0.98 3.55
N VAL A 13 14.69 0.53 4.45
CA VAL A 13 13.91 -0.70 4.29
C VAL A 13 12.89 -0.58 3.15
N ALA A 14 12.31 0.60 2.93
CA ALA A 14 11.34 0.82 1.85
C ALA A 14 11.94 0.63 0.43
N PRO A 15 13.07 1.25 0.05
CA PRO A 15 13.69 0.97 -1.25
C PRO A 15 14.21 -0.47 -1.33
N ALA A 16 14.69 -1.09 -0.24
CA ALA A 16 15.06 -2.51 -0.26
C ALA A 16 13.86 -3.43 -0.55
N ALA A 17 12.71 -3.16 0.07
CA ALA A 17 11.47 -3.89 -0.22
C ALA A 17 10.96 -3.63 -1.64
N LEU A 18 11.16 -2.42 -2.18
CA LEU A 18 10.85 -2.11 -3.57
C LEU A 18 11.75 -2.90 -4.52
N SER A 19 13.06 -2.96 -4.29
CA SER A 19 13.98 -3.79 -5.08
C SER A 19 13.59 -5.26 -5.05
N LEU A 20 13.21 -5.79 -3.87
CA LEU A 20 12.71 -7.15 -3.74
C LEU A 20 11.39 -7.36 -4.51
N THR A 21 10.48 -6.40 -4.44
CA THR A 21 9.22 -6.42 -5.21
C THR A 21 9.50 -6.48 -6.70
N VAL A 22 10.46 -5.68 -7.18
CA VAL A 22 10.88 -5.69 -8.58
C VAL A 22 11.43 -7.04 -8.97
N LEU A 23 12.33 -7.61 -8.16
CA LEU A 23 12.92 -8.93 -8.40
C LEU A 23 11.84 -10.04 -8.45
N VAL A 24 10.90 -10.04 -7.50
CA VAL A 24 9.80 -11.00 -7.46
C VAL A 24 8.91 -10.88 -8.70
N CYS A 25 8.49 -9.66 -9.06
CA CYS A 25 7.67 -9.43 -10.24
C CYS A 25 8.39 -9.83 -11.53
N TRP A 26 9.69 -9.53 -11.65
CA TRP A 26 10.51 -9.89 -12.81
C TRP A 26 10.64 -11.41 -12.99
N THR A 27 10.85 -12.14 -11.90
CA THR A 27 11.15 -13.59 -11.96
C THR A 27 9.90 -14.47 -11.95
N THR A 28 8.88 -14.08 -11.19
CA THR A 28 7.73 -14.94 -10.86
C THR A 28 6.39 -14.22 -10.96
N GLY A 29 6.35 -12.96 -11.40
CA GLY A 29 5.12 -12.15 -11.39
C GLY A 29 3.97 -12.70 -12.25
N GLY A 30 4.31 -13.49 -13.29
CA GLY A 30 3.33 -14.17 -14.14
C GLY A 30 2.77 -15.47 -13.57
N THR A 31 3.33 -15.99 -12.48
CA THR A 31 2.86 -17.24 -11.85
C THR A 31 1.46 -17.06 -11.29
N GLU A 32 0.58 -18.00 -11.61
CA GLU A 32 -0.78 -18.02 -11.10
C GLU A 32 -0.85 -18.91 -9.86
N LEU A 33 -1.34 -18.33 -8.77
CA LEU A 33 -1.66 -19.03 -7.55
C LEU A 33 -3.12 -19.49 -7.61
N PRO A 34 -3.42 -20.76 -7.28
CA PRO A 34 -4.80 -21.19 -7.15
C PRO A 34 -5.44 -20.45 -5.98
N VAL A 35 -6.51 -19.72 -6.23
CA VAL A 35 -7.31 -19.05 -5.21
C VAL A 35 -8.73 -19.61 -5.27
N PRO A 36 -9.37 -19.88 -4.12
CA PRO A 36 -10.78 -20.25 -4.12
C PRO A 36 -11.60 -19.15 -4.77
N SER A 37 -12.35 -19.49 -5.82
CA SER A 37 -13.39 -18.62 -6.36
C SER A 37 -14.68 -18.88 -5.60
N PHE A 38 -15.20 -17.86 -4.92
CA PHE A 38 -16.53 -17.95 -4.30
C PHE A 38 -17.68 -17.93 -5.33
N LEU A 39 -17.37 -17.69 -6.62
CA LEU A 39 -18.34 -17.64 -7.72
C LEU A 39 -18.22 -18.85 -8.66
N GLY A 40 -17.63 -19.96 -8.20
CA GLY A 40 -17.70 -21.26 -8.90
C GLY A 40 -16.76 -21.45 -10.10
N GLY A 41 -15.71 -20.62 -10.24
CA GLY A 41 -14.72 -20.74 -11.33
C GLY A 41 -13.33 -21.20 -10.86
N THR A 42 -12.58 -21.94 -11.69
CA THR A 42 -11.15 -22.18 -11.47
C THR A 42 -10.35 -20.94 -11.91
N GLY A 43 -10.29 -19.92 -11.06
CA GLY A 43 -9.56 -18.68 -11.32
C GLY A 43 -8.22 -18.65 -10.59
N GLY A 44 -7.12 -18.42 -11.31
CA GLY A 44 -5.81 -18.11 -10.71
C GLY A 44 -5.67 -16.62 -10.37
N ALA A 45 -4.89 -16.31 -9.33
CA ALA A 45 -4.40 -14.95 -9.10
C ALA A 45 -2.92 -14.87 -9.38
N LYS A 46 -2.52 -13.86 -10.14
CA LYS A 46 -1.10 -13.62 -10.42
C LYS A 46 -0.39 -13.18 -9.15
N LEU A 47 0.77 -13.77 -8.88
CA LEU A 47 1.60 -13.45 -7.72
C LEU A 47 1.94 -11.95 -7.65
N ARG A 48 2.09 -11.28 -8.80
CA ARG A 48 2.33 -9.83 -8.88
C ARG A 48 1.28 -8.95 -8.20
N TYR A 49 0.05 -9.45 -7.98
CA TYR A 49 -0.97 -8.70 -7.23
C TYR A 49 -0.61 -8.56 -5.74
N PHE A 50 0.13 -9.51 -5.19
CA PHE A 50 0.53 -9.54 -3.78
C PHE A 50 1.88 -8.87 -3.52
N ALA A 51 2.78 -8.84 -4.50
CA ALA A 51 4.12 -8.27 -4.35
C ALA A 51 4.13 -6.82 -3.79
N PRO A 52 3.22 -5.90 -4.19
CA PRO A 52 3.09 -4.57 -3.59
C PRO A 52 2.95 -4.54 -2.05
N LEU A 53 2.43 -5.61 -1.42
CA LEU A 53 2.32 -5.67 0.04
C LEU A 53 3.69 -5.61 0.73
N LEU A 54 4.77 -6.08 0.09
CA LEU A 54 6.12 -5.98 0.66
C LEU A 54 6.52 -4.52 0.88
N VAL A 55 6.25 -3.66 -0.11
CA VAL A 55 6.51 -2.21 -0.02
C VAL A 55 5.62 -1.57 1.05
N VAL A 56 4.33 -1.93 1.06
CA VAL A 56 3.35 -1.39 2.02
C VAL A 56 3.75 -1.73 3.46
N MET A 57 4.09 -2.99 3.72
CA MET A 57 4.53 -3.44 5.05
C MET A 57 5.85 -2.80 5.47
N ALA A 58 6.79 -2.61 4.54
CA ALA A 58 8.02 -1.88 4.81
C ALA A 58 7.76 -0.41 5.18
N VAL A 59 6.86 0.27 4.48
CA VAL A 59 6.46 1.64 4.80
C VAL A 59 5.76 1.70 6.16
N LEU A 60 4.81 0.80 6.42
CA LEU A 60 4.13 0.69 7.70
C LEU A 60 5.12 0.46 8.85
N TYR A 61 6.09 -0.43 8.66
CA TYR A 61 7.18 -0.66 9.60
C TYR A 61 8.00 0.61 9.87
N CYS A 62 8.35 1.38 8.84
CA CYS A 62 9.09 2.65 9.03
C CYS A 62 8.24 3.69 9.78
N LEU A 63 6.94 3.74 9.49
CA LEU A 63 6.00 4.68 10.10
C LEU A 63 5.66 4.33 11.55
N ASP A 64 5.70 3.06 11.94
CA ASP A 64 5.47 2.60 13.32
C ASP A 64 6.63 2.95 14.25
N ARG A 65 7.86 2.99 13.73
CA ARG A 65 9.07 3.32 14.50
C ARG A 65 9.14 4.81 14.80
N ARG A 66 8.55 5.24 15.92
CA ARG A 66 8.47 6.63 16.39
C ARG A 66 9.13 6.79 17.75
N LEU A 67 9.69 7.98 18.00
CA LEU A 67 10.11 8.41 19.34
C LEU A 67 9.32 9.66 19.73
N GLY A 68 8.14 9.48 20.31
CA GLY A 68 7.18 10.56 20.54
C GLY A 68 7.74 11.75 21.32
N GLU A 69 8.56 11.51 22.35
CA GLU A 69 9.21 12.57 23.14
C GLU A 69 10.17 13.42 22.29
N VAL A 70 10.95 12.79 21.42
CA VAL A 70 11.87 13.48 20.49
C VAL A 70 11.12 14.17 19.36
N GLU A 71 10.01 13.59 18.90
CA GLU A 71 9.18 14.20 17.84
C GLU A 71 8.43 15.45 18.34
N SER A 72 8.05 15.49 19.62
CA SER A 72 7.34 16.62 20.22
C SER A 72 8.20 17.89 20.35
N THR A 73 9.52 17.74 20.42
CA THR A 73 10.49 18.84 20.53
C THR A 73 11.10 19.23 19.18
N ALA A 74 10.69 18.57 18.09
CA ALA A 74 11.22 18.83 16.77
C ALA A 74 10.71 20.17 16.21
N VAL A 75 11.64 21.01 15.73
CA VAL A 75 11.34 22.31 15.09
C VAL A 75 10.51 22.17 13.81
N ALA A 76 10.60 21.03 13.12
CA ALA A 76 9.87 20.77 11.88
C ALA A 76 8.89 19.60 12.06
N PRO A 77 7.68 19.68 11.48
CA PRO A 77 6.68 18.62 11.60
C PRO A 77 7.18 17.33 10.96
N VAL A 78 7.39 16.30 11.79
CA VAL A 78 7.88 14.98 11.34
C VAL A 78 6.87 14.31 10.40
N SER A 79 5.58 14.60 10.58
CA SER A 79 4.50 14.13 9.69
C SER A 79 4.70 14.53 8.22
N LEU A 80 5.12 15.78 7.97
CA LEU A 80 5.37 16.26 6.61
C LEU A 80 6.51 15.50 5.95
N ARG A 81 7.56 15.18 6.71
CA ARG A 81 8.69 14.38 6.21
C ARG A 81 8.29 12.93 5.96
N ASP A 82 7.49 12.34 6.85
CA ASP A 82 6.95 10.99 6.66
C ASP A 82 6.11 10.94 5.36
N HIS A 83 5.23 11.92 5.13
CA HIS A 83 4.44 12.00 3.89
C HIS A 83 5.29 12.21 2.65
N ALA A 84 6.26 13.13 2.69
CA ALA A 84 7.19 13.32 1.59
C ALA A 84 7.95 12.03 1.25
N THR A 85 8.31 11.24 2.27
CA THR A 85 9.00 9.97 2.07
C THR A 85 8.08 8.91 1.49
N VAL A 86 6.84 8.79 1.97
CA VAL A 86 5.85 7.86 1.38
C VAL A 86 5.56 8.21 -0.07
N THR A 87 5.39 9.50 -0.39
CA THR A 87 5.26 9.98 -1.78
C THR A 87 6.51 9.65 -2.60
N GLY A 88 7.71 9.82 -2.03
CA GLY A 88 8.97 9.41 -2.66
C GLY A 88 9.00 7.91 -2.99
N VAL A 89 8.51 7.04 -2.10
CA VAL A 89 8.39 5.60 -2.36
C VAL A 89 7.43 5.33 -3.53
N VAL A 90 6.29 6.03 -3.59
CA VAL A 90 5.36 5.92 -4.73
C VAL A 90 6.00 6.37 -6.03
N VAL A 91 6.75 7.48 -6.03
CA VAL A 91 7.49 7.97 -7.19
C VAL A 91 8.54 6.96 -7.65
N LEU A 92 9.32 6.40 -6.72
CA LEU A 92 10.30 5.37 -7.03
C LEU A 92 9.65 4.09 -7.57
N ALA A 93 8.50 3.69 -7.03
CA ALA A 93 7.75 2.56 -7.56
C ALA A 93 7.28 2.84 -9.00
N HIS A 94 6.78 4.04 -9.29
CA HIS A 94 6.38 4.42 -10.65
C HIS A 94 7.57 4.46 -11.61
N ALA A 95 8.72 4.95 -11.16
CA ALA A 95 9.96 4.88 -11.92
C ALA A 95 10.34 3.44 -12.23
N ALA A 96 10.04 2.49 -11.32
CA ALA A 96 10.26 1.05 -11.53
C ALA A 96 9.22 0.38 -12.47
N GLY A 97 8.10 1.05 -12.74
CA GLY A 97 6.97 0.53 -13.52
C GLY A 97 7.32 -0.05 -14.90
N PRO A 98 8.21 0.57 -15.70
CA PRO A 98 8.60 0.04 -17.01
C PRO A 98 9.20 -1.38 -16.98
N TRP A 99 9.79 -1.81 -15.86
CA TRP A 99 10.40 -3.15 -15.74
C TRP A 99 9.42 -4.23 -15.24
N VAL A 100 8.35 -3.84 -14.55
CA VAL A 100 7.45 -4.80 -13.86
C VAL A 100 5.98 -4.69 -14.26
N GLY A 101 5.63 -3.69 -15.07
CA GLY A 101 4.26 -3.31 -15.42
C GLY A 101 3.73 -2.20 -14.52
N MET A 102 2.96 -1.27 -15.10
CA MET A 102 2.37 -0.11 -14.40
C MET A 102 1.25 -0.48 -13.42
N ASP A 103 0.76 -1.72 -13.46
CA ASP A 103 -0.17 -2.25 -12.46
C ASP A 103 0.49 -2.39 -11.08
N VAL A 104 1.78 -2.75 -11.01
CA VAL A 104 2.52 -2.89 -9.75
C VAL A 104 2.61 -1.56 -8.97
N PRO A 105 3.13 -0.45 -9.53
CA PRO A 105 3.19 0.83 -8.81
C PRO A 105 1.81 1.43 -8.52
N ARG A 106 0.82 1.25 -9.40
CA ARG A 106 -0.57 1.62 -9.12
C ARG A 106 -1.07 0.88 -7.88
N ASN A 107 -0.80 -0.42 -7.78
CA ASN A 107 -1.24 -1.23 -6.65
C ASN A 107 -0.49 -0.89 -5.35
N VAL A 108 0.81 -0.54 -5.42
CA VAL A 108 1.54 0.05 -4.28
C VAL A 108 0.84 1.32 -3.79
N MET A 109 0.50 2.23 -4.71
CA MET A 109 -0.19 3.49 -4.39
C MET A 109 -1.56 3.26 -3.75
N LEU A 110 -2.38 2.38 -4.32
CA LEU A 110 -3.70 2.00 -3.79
C LEU A 110 -3.61 1.39 -2.39
N LEU A 111 -2.74 0.39 -2.21
CA LEU A 111 -2.60 -0.29 -0.93
C LEU A 111 -2.00 0.62 0.14
N LEU A 112 -1.09 1.53 -0.22
CA LEU A 112 -0.63 2.58 0.69
C LEU A 112 -1.76 3.53 1.09
N ALA A 113 -2.66 3.91 0.16
CA ALA A 113 -3.82 4.73 0.49
C ALA A 113 -4.71 4.05 1.54
N VAL A 114 -4.98 2.76 1.35
CA VAL A 114 -5.71 1.93 2.33
C VAL A 114 -4.96 1.85 3.65
N ALA A 115 -3.64 1.57 3.63
CA ALA A 115 -2.81 1.45 4.82
C ALA A 115 -2.79 2.72 5.67
N LEU A 116 -2.59 3.88 5.02
CA LEU A 116 -2.53 5.18 5.67
C LEU A 116 -3.88 5.55 6.28
N THR A 117 -4.97 5.27 5.57
CA THR A 117 -6.33 5.52 6.06
C THR A 117 -6.66 4.59 7.22
N ALA A 118 -6.38 3.29 7.12
CA ALA A 118 -6.63 2.33 8.18
C ALA A 118 -5.83 2.69 9.45
N ARG A 119 -4.52 2.97 9.31
CA ARG A 119 -3.63 3.36 10.43
C ARG A 119 -4.10 4.61 11.19
N ARG A 120 -5.02 5.39 10.61
CA ARG A 120 -5.66 6.51 11.32
C ARG A 120 -6.55 6.06 12.48
N PHE A 121 -7.19 4.91 12.34
CA PHE A 121 -8.22 4.39 13.23
C PHE A 121 -7.76 3.16 14.03
N MET A 122 -6.68 2.51 13.61
CA MET A 122 -6.15 1.29 14.22
C MET A 122 -4.62 1.28 14.26
N ASN A 123 -4.04 0.28 14.92
CA ASN A 123 -2.59 0.11 14.97
C ASN A 123 -2.01 -0.37 13.62
N THR A 124 -0.68 -0.36 13.51
CA THR A 124 0.05 -0.71 12.28
C THR A 124 -0.20 -2.15 11.82
N ALA A 125 -0.29 -3.11 12.74
CA ALA A 125 -0.54 -4.51 12.42
C ALA A 125 -1.96 -4.73 11.84
N ALA A 126 -2.96 -4.06 12.42
CA ALA A 126 -4.32 -4.06 11.93
C ALA A 126 -4.41 -3.37 10.56
N ALA A 127 -3.70 -2.25 10.35
CA ALA A 127 -3.65 -1.58 9.05
C ALA A 127 -3.06 -2.49 7.95
N GLY A 128 -1.99 -3.24 8.26
CA GLY A 128 -1.44 -4.25 7.34
C GLY A 128 -2.44 -5.37 7.04
N SER A 129 -3.18 -5.81 8.04
CA SER A 129 -4.25 -6.82 7.89
C SER A 129 -5.39 -6.31 7.00
N VAL A 130 -5.78 -5.04 7.13
CA VAL A 130 -6.78 -4.40 6.26
C VAL A 130 -6.29 -4.35 4.81
N CYS A 131 -5.02 -4.02 4.57
CA CYS A 131 -4.45 -4.05 3.20
C CYS A 131 -4.50 -5.45 2.59
N LEU A 132 -4.09 -6.47 3.34
CA LEU A 132 -4.15 -7.86 2.90
C LEU A 132 -5.59 -8.31 2.63
N GLY A 133 -6.52 -7.98 3.53
CA GLY A 133 -7.94 -8.27 3.38
C GLY A 133 -8.57 -7.58 2.17
N ALA A 134 -8.31 -6.29 1.97
CA ALA A 134 -8.79 -5.54 0.82
C ALA A 134 -8.25 -6.12 -0.50
N LEU A 135 -6.98 -6.52 -0.53
CA LEU A 135 -6.40 -7.23 -1.67
C LEU A 135 -7.09 -8.57 -1.91
N ALA A 136 -7.26 -9.40 -0.87
CA ALA A 136 -7.90 -10.71 -0.97
C ALA A 136 -9.35 -10.59 -1.50
N VAL A 137 -10.14 -9.67 -0.94
CA VAL A 137 -11.50 -9.37 -1.40
C VAL A 137 -11.48 -8.94 -2.86
N THR A 138 -10.56 -8.06 -3.26
CA THR A 138 -10.46 -7.59 -4.65
C THR A 138 -10.08 -8.71 -5.61
N VAL A 139 -9.15 -9.58 -5.22
CA VAL A 139 -8.69 -10.69 -6.06
C VAL A 139 -9.79 -11.75 -6.22
N VAL A 140 -10.53 -12.04 -5.16
CA VAL A 140 -11.53 -13.11 -5.15
C VAL A 140 -12.89 -12.65 -5.69
N MET A 141 -13.36 -11.45 -5.31
CA MET A 141 -14.68 -10.93 -5.67
C MET A 141 -14.65 -9.89 -6.79
N GLY A 142 -13.48 -9.41 -7.20
CA GLY A 142 -13.35 -8.39 -8.24
C GLY A 142 -13.57 -8.91 -9.66
N ARG A 143 -13.75 -10.23 -9.84
CA ARG A 143 -14.04 -10.87 -11.13
C ARG A 143 -15.48 -11.39 -11.12
N GLY A 144 -16.28 -10.95 -12.08
CA GLY A 144 -17.61 -11.48 -12.37
C GLY A 144 -17.64 -12.25 -13.69
N GLN A 145 -18.79 -12.86 -13.99
CA GLN A 145 -19.08 -13.44 -15.30
C GLN A 145 -20.01 -12.51 -16.08
N GLY A 146 -19.60 -12.18 -17.31
CA GLY A 146 -20.42 -11.44 -18.25
C GLY A 146 -21.51 -12.33 -18.89
N PRO A 147 -22.49 -11.73 -19.58
CA PRO A 147 -23.57 -12.46 -20.25
C PRO A 147 -23.09 -13.51 -21.27
N SER A 148 -21.89 -13.33 -21.81
CA SER A 148 -21.24 -14.23 -22.77
C SER A 148 -20.32 -15.28 -22.12
N GLY A 149 -20.30 -15.38 -20.78
CA GLY A 149 -19.40 -16.26 -20.04
C GLY A 149 -17.95 -15.75 -19.94
N GLN A 150 -17.65 -14.57 -20.49
CA GLN A 150 -16.34 -13.93 -20.34
C GLN A 150 -16.14 -13.39 -18.92
N VAL A 151 -14.89 -13.36 -18.46
CA VAL A 151 -14.53 -12.74 -17.18
C VAL A 151 -14.65 -11.23 -17.31
N VAL A 152 -15.53 -10.62 -16.52
CA VAL A 152 -15.71 -9.16 -16.44
C VAL A 152 -15.11 -8.66 -15.14
N LEU A 153 -14.28 -7.62 -15.21
CA LEU A 153 -13.71 -6.98 -14.03
C LEU A 153 -14.72 -6.00 -13.44
N GLN A 154 -14.92 -6.08 -12.13
CA GLN A 154 -15.73 -5.11 -11.40
C GLN A 154 -15.01 -3.76 -11.37
N GLU A 155 -15.77 -2.67 -11.49
CA GLU A 155 -15.20 -1.31 -11.56
C GLU A 155 -14.48 -0.91 -10.26
N TRP A 156 -14.98 -1.38 -9.11
CA TRP A 156 -14.36 -1.14 -7.80
C TRP A 156 -13.05 -1.92 -7.60
N ALA A 157 -12.78 -2.94 -8.40
CA ALA A 157 -11.66 -3.86 -8.22
C ALA A 157 -10.34 -3.33 -8.82
N LEU A 158 -10.01 -2.06 -8.52
CA LEU A 158 -8.92 -1.30 -9.15
C LEU A 158 -7.57 -2.04 -9.16
N VAL A 159 -7.30 -2.89 -8.17
CA VAL A 159 -6.03 -3.62 -8.03
C VAL A 159 -5.79 -4.63 -9.17
N ILE A 160 -6.85 -5.23 -9.70
CA ILE A 160 -6.77 -6.26 -10.75
C ILE A 160 -6.97 -5.71 -12.17
N HIS A 161 -7.25 -4.40 -12.31
CA HIS A 161 -7.35 -3.74 -13.62
C HIS A 161 -6.05 -3.88 -14.41
N PRO A 162 -6.11 -3.90 -15.76
CA PRO A 162 -4.91 -3.99 -16.58
C PRO A 162 -4.02 -2.76 -16.42
N SER A 163 -2.74 -2.88 -16.80
CA SER A 163 -1.71 -1.87 -16.54
C SER A 163 -1.89 -0.57 -17.33
N ASP A 164 -2.62 -0.63 -18.43
CA ASP A 164 -2.97 0.46 -19.34
C ASP A 164 -4.26 1.21 -18.94
N SER A 165 -4.96 0.77 -17.89
CA SER A 165 -6.18 1.42 -17.40
C SER A 165 -5.85 2.78 -16.77
N GLY A 166 -5.92 3.84 -17.58
CA GLY A 166 -5.75 5.22 -17.15
C GLY A 166 -6.77 5.64 -16.08
N ALA A 167 -8.01 5.17 -16.18
CA ALA A 167 -9.05 5.42 -15.18
C ALA A 167 -8.69 4.85 -13.80
N ALA A 168 -8.19 3.61 -13.74
CA ALA A 168 -7.75 3.01 -12.49
C ALA A 168 -6.53 3.72 -11.90
N TRP A 169 -5.64 4.24 -12.75
CA TRP A 169 -4.50 5.04 -12.32
C TRP A 169 -4.94 6.37 -11.71
N VAL A 170 -5.85 7.12 -12.37
CA VAL A 170 -6.39 8.38 -11.84
C VAL A 170 -7.12 8.17 -10.52
N ALA A 171 -7.96 7.13 -10.41
CA ALA A 171 -8.62 6.77 -9.17
C ALA A 171 -7.61 6.48 -8.04
N ALA A 172 -6.52 5.78 -8.35
CA ALA A 172 -5.46 5.50 -7.40
C ALA A 172 -4.75 6.76 -6.90
N VAL A 173 -4.49 7.75 -7.78
CA VAL A 173 -3.91 9.05 -7.40
C VAL A 173 -4.85 9.81 -6.47
N ILE A 174 -6.14 9.87 -6.82
CA ILE A 174 -7.16 10.55 -5.99
C ILE A 174 -7.22 9.90 -4.60
N LEU A 175 -7.32 8.57 -4.52
CA LEU A 175 -7.38 7.86 -3.25
C LEU A 175 -6.10 8.07 -2.41
N PHE A 176 -4.93 8.04 -3.03
CA PHE A 176 -3.66 8.24 -2.34
C PHE A 176 -3.51 9.66 -1.80
N THR A 177 -3.85 10.68 -2.60
CA THR A 177 -3.81 12.08 -2.17
C THR A 177 -4.81 12.36 -1.03
N LEU A 178 -6.02 11.81 -1.11
CA LEU A 178 -7.00 11.88 -0.03
C LEU A 178 -6.48 11.19 1.25
N ALA A 179 -5.87 10.01 1.14
CA ALA A 179 -5.30 9.31 2.28
C ALA A 179 -4.16 10.09 2.96
N LEU A 180 -3.31 10.77 2.19
CA LEU A 180 -2.28 11.68 2.72
C LEU A 180 -2.91 12.87 3.46
N ALA A 181 -3.97 13.47 2.90
CA ALA A 181 -4.68 14.58 3.54
C ALA A 181 -5.35 14.16 4.85
N VAL A 182 -6.05 13.02 4.86
CA VAL A 182 -6.67 12.43 6.06
C VAL A 182 -5.62 12.08 7.11
N SER A 183 -4.46 11.56 6.68
CA SER A 183 -3.33 11.27 7.58
C SER A 183 -2.66 12.55 8.12
N SER A 184 -2.76 13.69 7.44
CA SER A 184 -2.18 14.98 7.83
C SER A 184 -3.00 15.72 8.88
N GLY A 185 -4.33 15.64 8.81
CA GLY A 185 -5.24 16.41 9.69
C GLY A 185 -5.23 16.02 11.17
N ALA A 186 -4.47 14.97 11.55
CA ALA A 186 -4.56 14.31 12.86
C ALA A 186 -3.59 14.82 13.94
N GLY A 187 -3.08 16.05 13.83
CA GLY A 187 -2.26 16.68 14.89
C GLY A 187 -3.02 17.02 16.20
N ARG A 188 -4.21 16.46 16.44
CA ARG A 188 -5.04 16.71 17.63
C ARG A 188 -5.78 15.45 18.08
N PHE A 189 -5.06 14.38 18.38
CA PHE A 189 -5.61 13.38 19.31
C PHE A 189 -4.80 13.44 20.60
N PRO A 190 -5.46 13.56 21.77
CA PRO A 190 -4.78 13.56 23.04
C PRO A 190 -4.00 12.26 23.18
N PRO A 191 -2.83 12.28 23.87
CA PRO A 191 -2.09 11.07 24.15
C PRO A 191 -3.02 10.03 24.78
N PRO A 192 -2.79 8.72 24.54
CA PRO A 192 -3.54 7.68 25.23
C PRO A 192 -3.43 7.97 26.73
N MET A 193 -4.57 8.14 27.40
CA MET A 193 -4.61 8.19 28.85
C MET A 193 -3.94 6.91 29.33
N ARG A 194 -2.70 7.01 29.82
CA ARG A 194 -2.07 5.93 30.56
C ARG A 194 -3.01 5.68 31.73
N ALA A 195 -3.70 4.55 31.70
CA ALA A 195 -4.32 4.00 32.89
C ALA A 195 -3.15 3.74 33.86
N TYR A 196 -2.95 4.64 34.81
CA TYR A 196 -2.09 4.38 35.96
C TYR A 196 -2.77 3.27 36.76
N GLY A 197 -2.19 2.08 36.69
CA GLY A 197 -2.47 0.94 37.56
C GLY A 197 -1.17 0.54 38.24
#